data_AF-A0A2R5L657-F1
#
_entry.id   AF-A0A2R5L657-F1
#
_cell.length_a   1.000
_cell.length_b   1.000
_cell.length_c   1.000
_cell.angle_alpha   90.00
_cell.angle_beta   90.00
_cell.angle_gamma   90.00
#
_symmetry.space_group_name_H-M   'P 1'
#
loop_
_entity.id
_entity.type
_entity.pdbx_description
1 polymer ?
#
loop_
_entity_poly.entity_id
_entity_poly.type
_entity_poly.pdbx_seq_one_letter_code
_entity_poly.pdbx_strand_id
1 'polypeptide(L)'
;RHGTSVVSALMTDWSKLKPCWAHSVPQQQANDSALLLNKLLCLCSEVSIPRSTFVDLFVDAFVMMLRRGSAKLGDKVAAMEMLPLLAEDERPEISAKLREALEEMAAQHFPLECSDLLPGSLDFLAYTAALNKLVNAVETSGNPVLLDLAVRIIYRERNHFMEEEFLSALRRMAGRSSETKQTHLVRATYKLFVDNPSLPTHLRLAVAQKVLCMLLKRCSKSTLRTFFAENAADMIDTIAARLVSSSDSQIVSKIGAFACLEDLYSRFRKDEVMGQQSEINAAFCKARRIAAVAGNELTKEVTRCASSTKRDDARGETKFLDLRLGLRCAAYNTLAAVITCTQVEPNFYDVFLLQEKPEKGEYLWNNLVDSGITYKFPLERDVPTRRKKQLIGTTESVPESTDVGRRQPRHVQATLLSGSSLAKDATQFSLSLSEQAFFRANKCDVDSPTPDVKDKVFERMKFVDLEDDELNNHQCMASVCYMFSHMADVGIVPKEVKVEDAAAPKWLTNIINALVGDYMTKNALLFLIRALVNSAEVLTPYSHHLVPPLLEVIASQQLGSVLDSFVIDVVVTILVWSSSYETEELLQRCNNAKPQP
;
A
#
# COMPACT_ATOMS: atom_id res chain seq x y z
N ARG A 1 -8.23 -40.88 14.07
CA ARG A 1 -9.20 -41.80 14.74
C ARG A 1 -9.03 -41.79 16.27
N HIS A 2 -7.84 -42.05 16.85
CA HIS A 2 -7.67 -41.98 18.32
C HIS A 2 -7.65 -40.56 18.90
N GLY A 3 -7.16 -39.55 18.15
CA GLY A 3 -7.14 -38.16 18.59
C GLY A 3 -8.52 -37.61 18.98
N THR A 4 -9.56 -37.94 18.21
CA THR A 4 -10.95 -37.59 18.49
C THR A 4 -11.45 -38.12 19.83
N SER A 5 -11.11 -39.38 20.16
CA SER A 5 -11.49 -40.01 21.42
C SER A 5 -10.77 -39.38 22.62
N VAL A 6 -9.49 -39.02 22.44
CA VAL A 6 -8.67 -38.35 23.47
C VAL A 6 -9.21 -36.95 23.75
N VAL A 7 -9.48 -36.17 22.69
CA VAL A 7 -10.10 -34.84 22.82
C VAL A 7 -11.45 -34.96 23.53
N SER A 8 -12.33 -35.86 23.10
CA SER A 8 -13.65 -36.00 23.72
C SER A 8 -13.56 -36.36 25.22
N ALA A 9 -12.66 -37.26 25.60
CA ALA A 9 -12.47 -37.67 27.00
C ALA A 9 -11.90 -36.54 27.87
N LEU A 10 -10.90 -35.81 27.37
CA LEU A 10 -10.31 -34.67 28.07
C LEU A 10 -11.32 -33.54 28.26
N MET A 11 -12.21 -33.33 27.28
CA MET A 11 -13.24 -32.29 27.36
C MET A 11 -14.35 -32.65 28.35
N THR A 12 -14.74 -33.92 28.47
CA THR A 12 -15.66 -34.35 29.55
C THR A 12 -15.09 -34.14 30.94
N ASP A 13 -13.77 -34.16 31.09
CA ASP A 13 -13.05 -33.98 32.35
C ASP A 13 -12.37 -32.61 32.48
N TRP A 14 -12.81 -31.59 31.73
CA TRP A 14 -12.18 -30.25 31.71
C TRP A 14 -12.09 -29.58 33.09
N SER A 15 -13.07 -29.85 33.97
CA SER A 15 -13.07 -29.36 35.36
C SER A 15 -11.85 -29.83 36.15
N LYS A 16 -11.28 -30.99 35.81
CA LYS A 16 -10.05 -31.53 36.42
C LYS A 16 -8.79 -30.88 35.84
N LEU A 17 -8.84 -30.35 34.62
CA LEU A 17 -7.72 -29.69 33.95
C LEU A 17 -7.62 -28.20 34.32
N LYS A 18 -8.75 -27.52 34.53
CA LYS A 18 -8.80 -26.08 34.86
C LYS A 18 -7.82 -25.63 35.99
N PRO A 19 -7.58 -26.41 37.06
CA PRO A 19 -6.61 -26.04 38.09
C PRO A 19 -5.16 -25.95 37.60
N CYS A 20 -4.79 -26.64 36.50
CA CYS A 20 -3.41 -26.73 36.01
C CYS A 20 -2.82 -25.41 35.51
N TRP A 21 -3.64 -24.40 35.25
CA TRP A 21 -3.22 -23.05 34.84
C TRP A 21 -3.77 -21.94 35.76
N ALA A 22 -4.28 -22.30 36.95
CA ALA A 22 -4.75 -21.34 37.96
C ALA A 22 -3.61 -20.46 38.50
N HIS A 23 -3.92 -19.23 38.94
CA HIS A 23 -2.91 -18.27 39.42
C HIS A 23 -1.96 -18.80 40.51
N SER A 24 -2.38 -19.81 41.27
CA SER A 24 -1.61 -20.43 42.36
C SER A 24 -0.57 -21.46 41.91
N VAL A 25 -0.63 -21.97 40.67
CA VAL A 25 0.32 -23.01 40.20
C VAL A 25 1.66 -22.41 39.73
N PRO A 26 2.77 -23.17 39.81
CA PRO A 26 4.06 -22.75 39.26
C PRO A 26 3.98 -22.39 37.77
N GLN A 27 4.79 -21.42 37.32
CA GLN A 27 4.76 -20.94 35.93
C GLN A 27 5.11 -22.03 34.92
N GLN A 28 6.05 -22.91 35.26
CA GLN A 28 6.42 -24.04 34.40
C GLN A 28 5.23 -24.97 34.10
N GLN A 29 4.42 -25.28 35.12
CA GLN A 29 3.21 -26.09 34.96
C GLN A 29 2.17 -25.40 34.06
N ALA A 30 2.04 -24.08 34.16
CA ALA A 30 1.16 -23.31 33.28
C ALA A 30 1.65 -23.32 31.82
N ASN A 31 2.96 -23.21 31.59
CA ASN A 31 3.56 -23.28 30.25
C ASN A 31 3.37 -24.68 29.62
N ASP A 32 3.59 -25.75 30.41
CA ASP A 32 3.34 -27.13 29.97
C ASP A 32 1.85 -27.35 29.63
N SER A 33 0.96 -26.71 30.40
CA SER A 33 -0.47 -26.73 30.13
C SER A 33 -0.82 -25.98 28.84
N ALA A 34 -0.22 -24.82 28.57
CA ALA A 34 -0.41 -24.08 27.33
C ALA A 34 -0.02 -24.92 26.11
N LEU A 35 1.13 -25.61 26.18
CA LEU A 35 1.59 -26.53 25.13
C LEU A 35 0.63 -27.70 24.92
N LEU A 36 0.13 -28.31 26.01
CA LEU A 36 -0.88 -29.36 25.93
C LEU A 36 -2.15 -28.86 25.25
N LEU A 37 -2.66 -27.70 25.65
CA LEU A 37 -3.86 -27.09 25.08
C LEU A 37 -3.68 -26.77 23.59
N ASN A 38 -2.52 -26.26 23.19
CA ASN A 38 -2.19 -26.01 21.79
C ASN A 38 -2.22 -27.30 20.95
N LYS A 39 -1.64 -28.39 21.46
CA LYS A 39 -1.68 -29.71 20.80
C LYS A 39 -3.10 -30.25 20.69
N LEU A 40 -3.92 -30.07 21.73
CA LEU A 40 -5.32 -30.47 21.70
C LEU A 40 -6.11 -29.67 20.65
N LEU A 41 -5.91 -28.36 20.60
CA LEU A 41 -6.50 -27.49 19.59
C LEU A 41 -6.14 -27.90 18.15
N CYS A 42 -4.87 -28.25 17.90
CA CYS A 42 -4.43 -28.78 16.61
C CYS A 42 -5.15 -30.08 16.25
N LEU A 43 -5.29 -31.01 17.21
CA LEU A 43 -6.02 -32.26 17.01
C LEU A 43 -7.53 -32.04 16.81
N CYS A 44 -8.13 -31.04 17.47
CA CYS A 44 -9.54 -30.68 17.31
C CYS A 44 -9.86 -30.17 15.90
N SER A 45 -8.91 -29.51 15.22
CA SER A 45 -9.13 -28.94 13.88
C SER A 45 -9.51 -30.00 12.82
N GLU A 46 -9.11 -31.26 13.04
CA GLU A 46 -9.39 -32.41 12.16
C GLU A 46 -10.71 -33.13 12.48
N VAL A 47 -11.46 -32.67 13.49
CA VAL A 47 -12.59 -33.41 14.04
C VAL A 47 -13.91 -32.61 13.91
N SER A 48 -14.94 -33.23 13.32
CA SER A 48 -16.32 -32.72 13.21
C SER A 48 -17.05 -32.64 14.56
N ILE A 49 -16.53 -31.87 15.52
CA ILE A 49 -17.20 -31.57 16.78
C ILE A 49 -17.78 -30.14 16.68
N PRO A 50 -18.99 -29.87 17.23
CA PRO A 50 -19.57 -28.52 17.24
C PRO A 50 -18.63 -27.53 17.96
N ARG A 51 -18.03 -26.60 17.20
CA ARG A 51 -16.93 -25.73 17.64
C ARG A 51 -17.26 -24.80 18.82
N SER A 52 -18.52 -24.43 19.03
CA SER A 52 -18.88 -23.29 19.88
C SER A 52 -18.52 -23.45 21.36
N THR A 53 -18.93 -24.54 22.01
CA THR A 53 -18.69 -24.74 23.46
C THR A 53 -17.23 -25.02 23.79
N PHE A 54 -16.49 -25.60 22.84
CA PHE A 54 -15.07 -25.92 23.02
C PHE A 54 -14.23 -24.64 22.97
N VAL A 55 -14.48 -23.78 21.98
CA VAL A 55 -13.75 -22.52 21.83
C VAL A 55 -13.90 -21.66 23.09
N ASP A 56 -15.09 -21.61 23.70
CA ASP A 56 -15.33 -20.82 24.92
C ASP A 56 -14.40 -21.25 26.08
N LEU A 57 -14.21 -22.56 26.28
CA LEU A 57 -13.33 -23.10 27.32
C LEU A 57 -11.85 -22.81 27.05
N PHE A 58 -11.41 -22.92 25.79
CA PHE A 58 -10.03 -22.58 25.41
C PHE A 58 -9.77 -21.08 25.48
N VAL A 59 -10.75 -20.23 25.13
CA VAL A 59 -10.67 -18.78 25.28
C VAL A 59 -10.55 -18.42 26.76
N ASP A 60 -11.35 -19.00 27.64
CA ASP A 60 -11.27 -18.73 29.07
C ASP A 60 -9.90 -19.17 29.64
N ALA A 61 -9.38 -20.32 29.23
CA ALA A 61 -8.02 -20.75 29.61
C ALA A 61 -6.94 -19.81 29.08
N PHE A 62 -7.04 -19.39 27.82
CA PHE A 62 -6.14 -18.43 27.18
C PHE A 62 -6.12 -17.08 27.93
N VAL A 63 -7.29 -16.52 28.23
CA VAL A 63 -7.44 -15.28 28.99
C VAL A 63 -6.83 -15.42 30.39
N MET A 64 -7.11 -16.53 31.09
CA MET A 64 -6.51 -16.79 32.41
C MET A 64 -4.98 -16.84 32.35
N MET A 65 -4.41 -17.48 31.32
CA MET A 65 -2.96 -17.57 31.14
C MET A 65 -2.31 -16.21 30.82
N LEU A 66 -2.95 -15.38 29.98
CA LEU A 66 -2.47 -14.04 29.68
C LEU A 66 -2.56 -13.08 30.88
N ARG A 67 -3.55 -13.23 31.76
CA ARG A 67 -3.76 -12.39 32.95
C ARG A 67 -2.91 -12.78 34.15
N ARG A 68 -2.03 -13.78 34.04
CA ARG A 68 -1.14 -14.17 35.14
C ARG A 68 -0.12 -13.07 35.41
N GLY A 69 -0.20 -12.45 36.60
CA GLY A 69 0.76 -11.42 37.02
C GLY A 69 2.19 -11.94 37.24
N SER A 70 2.37 -13.24 37.48
CA SER A 70 3.70 -13.87 37.61
C SER A 70 4.37 -14.23 36.28
N ALA A 71 3.64 -14.17 35.17
CA ALA A 71 4.13 -14.57 33.86
C ALA A 71 4.89 -13.42 33.17
N LYS A 72 6.10 -13.69 32.69
CA LYS A 72 6.83 -12.77 31.81
C LYS A 72 6.26 -12.83 30.40
N LEU A 73 6.63 -11.88 29.55
CA LEU A 73 6.16 -11.86 28.16
C LEU A 73 6.48 -13.17 27.42
N GLY A 74 7.69 -13.72 27.61
CA GLY A 74 8.07 -15.01 27.01
C GLY A 74 7.15 -16.18 27.40
N ASP A 75 6.64 -16.20 28.63
CA ASP A 75 5.66 -17.21 29.05
C ASP A 75 4.31 -17.00 28.37
N LYS A 76 3.89 -15.74 28.21
CA LYS A 76 2.63 -15.38 27.54
C LYS A 76 2.67 -15.70 26.04
N VAL A 77 3.84 -15.63 25.40
CA VAL A 77 4.04 -16.03 24.00
C VAL A 77 3.63 -17.49 23.77
N ALA A 78 3.92 -18.40 24.71
CA ALA A 78 3.50 -19.80 24.63
C ALA A 78 1.97 -19.98 24.68
N ALA A 79 1.24 -19.06 25.31
CA ALA A 79 -0.23 -19.05 25.22
C ALA A 79 -0.71 -18.47 23.88
N MET A 80 -0.03 -17.46 23.33
CA MET A 80 -0.36 -16.82 22.04
C MET A 80 -0.28 -17.76 20.84
N GLU A 81 0.41 -18.89 20.98
CA GLU A 81 0.35 -20.06 20.09
C GLU A 81 -1.07 -20.44 19.64
N MET A 82 -2.03 -20.39 20.57
CA MET A 82 -3.41 -20.81 20.32
C MET A 82 -4.24 -19.72 19.61
N LEU A 83 -3.80 -18.46 19.67
CA LEU A 83 -4.55 -17.30 19.19
C LEU A 83 -5.03 -17.42 17.73
N PRO A 84 -4.21 -17.88 16.76
CA PRO A 84 -4.64 -18.12 15.38
C PRO A 84 -5.93 -18.92 15.24
N LEU A 85 -6.10 -19.97 16.06
CA LEU A 85 -7.26 -20.85 16.03
C LEU A 85 -8.45 -20.26 16.78
N LEU A 86 -8.21 -19.66 17.94
CA LEU A 86 -9.27 -19.03 18.74
C LEU A 86 -9.91 -17.85 17.99
N ALA A 87 -9.11 -17.14 17.21
CA ALA A 87 -9.54 -15.99 16.43
C ALA A 87 -10.34 -16.35 15.16
N GLU A 88 -10.37 -17.61 14.74
CA GLU A 88 -11.24 -18.06 13.63
C GLU A 88 -12.73 -18.00 14.00
N ASP A 89 -13.06 -18.00 15.30
CA ASP A 89 -14.43 -17.80 15.77
C ASP A 89 -14.80 -16.30 15.74
N GLU A 90 -15.70 -15.96 14.82
CA GLU A 90 -16.13 -14.57 14.57
C GLU A 90 -17.22 -14.08 15.54
N ARG A 91 -17.58 -14.87 16.58
CA ARG A 91 -18.54 -14.41 17.59
C ARG A 91 -18.03 -13.14 18.28
N PRO A 92 -18.87 -12.09 18.41
CA PRO A 92 -18.45 -10.80 18.95
C PRO A 92 -18.00 -10.90 20.41
N GLU A 93 -18.62 -11.77 21.20
CA GLU A 93 -18.26 -12.01 22.61
C GLU A 93 -16.84 -12.57 22.76
N ILE A 94 -16.45 -13.54 21.93
CA ILE A 94 -15.09 -14.09 21.93
C ILE A 94 -14.10 -13.06 21.45
N SER A 95 -14.40 -12.40 20.33
CA SER A 95 -13.50 -11.38 19.77
C SER A 95 -13.25 -10.25 20.76
N ALA A 96 -14.26 -9.84 21.53
CA ALA A 96 -14.12 -8.86 22.60
C ALA A 96 -13.26 -9.37 23.76
N LYS A 97 -13.49 -10.61 24.25
CA LYS A 97 -12.66 -11.22 25.31
C LYS A 97 -11.19 -11.34 24.90
N LEU A 98 -10.92 -11.78 23.67
CA LEU A 98 -9.57 -11.91 23.13
C LEU A 98 -8.89 -10.54 23.03
N ARG A 99 -9.62 -9.53 22.52
CA ARG A 99 -9.13 -8.15 22.43
C ARG A 99 -8.74 -7.61 23.79
N GLU A 100 -9.65 -7.68 24.77
CA GLU A 100 -9.43 -7.13 26.12
C GLU A 100 -8.20 -7.76 26.78
N ALA A 101 -8.06 -9.08 26.70
CA ALA A 101 -6.91 -9.79 27.28
C ALA A 101 -5.58 -9.43 26.59
N LEU A 102 -5.59 -9.26 25.25
CA LEU A 102 -4.41 -8.87 24.50
C LEU A 102 -4.04 -7.39 24.70
N GLU A 103 -5.03 -6.49 24.82
CA GLU A 103 -4.82 -5.09 25.16
C GLU A 103 -4.22 -4.94 26.56
N GLU A 104 -4.72 -5.69 27.54
CA GLU A 104 -4.17 -5.73 28.89
C GLU A 104 -2.73 -6.27 28.90
N MET A 105 -2.46 -7.33 28.15
CA MET A 105 -1.10 -7.86 27.99
C MET A 105 -0.17 -6.83 27.33
N ALA A 106 -0.58 -6.19 26.24
CA ALA A 106 0.21 -5.19 25.56
C ALA A 106 0.49 -3.98 26.47
N ALA A 107 -0.51 -3.51 27.22
CA ALA A 107 -0.34 -2.41 28.17
C ALA A 107 0.65 -2.73 29.30
N GLN A 108 0.77 -3.99 29.71
CA GLN A 108 1.68 -4.43 30.76
C GLN A 108 3.11 -4.72 30.27
N HIS A 109 3.27 -5.23 29.05
CA HIS A 109 4.55 -5.82 28.59
C HIS A 109 5.17 -5.14 27.37
N PHE A 110 4.41 -4.37 26.58
CA PHE A 110 4.96 -3.77 25.37
C PHE A 110 5.58 -2.40 25.67
N PRO A 111 6.74 -2.09 25.06
CA PRO A 111 7.37 -0.79 25.24
C PRO A 111 6.51 0.33 24.63
N LEU A 112 6.84 1.57 25.00
CA LEU A 112 6.26 2.75 24.35
C LEU A 112 6.85 2.94 22.95
N GLU A 113 8.17 2.78 22.83
CA GLU A 113 8.93 2.84 21.58
C GLU A 113 9.84 1.62 21.44
N CYS A 114 10.02 1.11 20.21
CA CYS A 114 10.89 -0.05 20.00
C CYS A 114 12.38 0.22 20.30
N SER A 115 12.78 1.50 20.27
CA SER A 115 14.12 1.98 20.63
C SER A 115 14.51 1.69 22.08
N ASP A 116 13.53 1.51 22.97
CA ASP A 116 13.75 1.20 24.38
C ASP A 116 14.33 -0.21 24.60
N LEU A 117 14.20 -1.09 23.60
CA LEU A 117 14.66 -2.47 23.68
C LEU A 117 16.03 -2.64 23.03
N LEU A 118 16.98 -3.19 23.79
CA LEU A 118 18.30 -3.56 23.27
C LEU A 118 18.16 -4.67 22.22
N PRO A 119 18.65 -4.46 20.97
CA PRO A 119 18.59 -5.48 19.92
C PRO A 119 19.25 -6.78 20.38
N GLY A 120 18.53 -7.90 20.26
CA GLY A 120 19.01 -9.23 20.66
C GLY A 120 18.87 -9.56 22.16
N SER A 121 18.35 -8.66 22.98
CA SER A 121 17.99 -8.98 24.38
C SER A 121 16.84 -9.98 24.46
N LEU A 122 16.70 -10.68 25.59
CA LEU A 122 15.59 -11.61 25.83
C LEU A 122 14.22 -10.91 25.75
N ASP A 123 14.14 -9.66 26.21
CA ASP A 123 12.92 -8.85 26.17
C ASP A 123 12.57 -8.46 24.73
N PHE A 124 13.59 -8.07 23.94
CA PHE A 124 13.41 -7.83 22.50
C PHE A 124 12.92 -9.07 21.77
N LEU A 125 13.54 -10.24 22.02
CA LEU A 125 13.11 -11.50 21.40
C LEU A 125 11.70 -11.90 21.81
N ALA A 126 11.33 -11.75 23.09
CA ALA A 126 9.98 -12.02 23.56
C ALA A 126 8.94 -11.08 22.94
N TYR A 127 9.27 -9.79 22.79
CA TYR A 127 8.44 -8.80 22.13
C TYR A 127 8.23 -9.12 20.65
N THR A 128 9.32 -9.37 19.91
CA THR A 128 9.26 -9.78 18.50
C THR A 128 8.46 -11.07 18.33
N ALA A 129 8.63 -12.05 19.23
CA ALA A 129 7.87 -13.29 19.18
C ALA A 129 6.37 -13.05 19.43
N ALA A 130 6.01 -12.24 20.42
CA ALA A 130 4.61 -11.88 20.70
C ALA A 130 3.94 -11.17 19.51
N LEU A 131 4.62 -10.19 18.92
CA LEU A 131 4.13 -9.51 17.73
C LEU A 131 3.99 -10.46 16.54
N ASN A 132 4.96 -11.35 16.31
CA ASN A 132 4.87 -12.35 15.25
C ASN A 132 3.67 -13.28 15.44
N LYS A 133 3.37 -13.69 16.68
CA LYS A 133 2.17 -14.48 16.98
C LYS A 133 0.88 -13.68 16.71
N LEU A 134 0.85 -12.40 17.07
CA LEU A 134 -0.30 -11.52 16.78
C LEU A 134 -0.50 -11.33 15.27
N VAL A 135 0.55 -10.99 14.53
CA VAL A 135 0.51 -10.81 13.07
C VAL A 135 0.11 -12.11 12.37
N ASN A 136 0.66 -13.24 12.80
CA ASN A 136 0.26 -14.55 12.28
C ASN A 136 -1.22 -14.84 12.57
N ALA A 137 -1.71 -14.52 13.78
CA ALA A 137 -3.13 -14.70 14.11
C ALA A 137 -4.04 -13.84 13.24
N VAL A 138 -3.67 -12.58 12.97
CA VAL A 138 -4.38 -11.72 12.00
C VAL A 138 -4.39 -12.39 10.62
N GLU A 139 -3.23 -12.84 10.15
CA GLU A 139 -3.08 -13.45 8.82
C GLU A 139 -3.90 -14.74 8.64
N THR A 140 -4.01 -15.58 9.66
CA THR A 140 -4.70 -16.87 9.58
C THR A 140 -6.20 -16.78 9.80
N SER A 141 -6.63 -15.91 10.72
CA SER A 141 -8.04 -15.80 11.11
C SER A 141 -8.83 -14.85 10.21
N GLY A 142 -8.19 -13.77 9.76
CA GLY A 142 -8.89 -12.66 9.12
C GLY A 142 -9.80 -11.89 10.08
N ASN A 143 -9.55 -11.95 11.40
CA ASN A 143 -10.38 -11.29 12.40
C ASN A 143 -10.11 -9.76 12.41
N PRO A 144 -11.13 -8.92 12.17
CA PRO A 144 -10.96 -7.46 12.10
C PRO A 144 -10.62 -6.82 13.45
N VAL A 145 -10.99 -7.44 14.56
CA VAL A 145 -10.69 -6.93 15.91
C VAL A 145 -9.20 -7.09 16.21
N LEU A 146 -8.61 -8.22 15.81
CA LEU A 146 -7.16 -8.41 15.90
C LEU A 146 -6.41 -7.50 14.94
N LEU A 147 -6.97 -7.23 13.75
CA LEU A 147 -6.41 -6.26 12.81
C LEU A 147 -6.35 -4.86 13.44
N ASP A 148 -7.45 -4.37 14.02
CA ASP A 148 -7.49 -3.09 14.74
C ASP A 148 -6.42 -3.04 15.85
N LEU A 149 -6.32 -4.10 16.67
CA LEU A 149 -5.32 -4.18 17.73
C LEU A 149 -3.88 -4.13 17.18
N ALA A 150 -3.57 -4.94 16.17
CA ALA A 150 -2.25 -4.98 15.55
C ALA A 150 -1.87 -3.62 14.95
N VAL A 151 -2.81 -2.94 14.29
CA VAL A 151 -2.63 -1.58 13.77
C VAL A 151 -2.32 -0.59 14.90
N ARG A 152 -3.07 -0.63 16.00
CA ARG A 152 -2.87 0.28 17.15
C ARG A 152 -1.52 0.08 17.83
N ILE A 153 -0.98 -1.14 17.78
CA ILE A 153 0.33 -1.46 18.36
C ILE A 153 1.45 -1.03 17.41
N ILE A 154 1.40 -1.47 16.15
CA ILE A 154 2.49 -1.26 15.18
C ILE A 154 2.61 0.23 14.80
N TYR A 155 1.50 0.92 14.59
CA TYR A 155 1.50 2.34 14.23
C TYR A 155 1.37 3.27 15.43
N ARG A 156 1.65 2.75 16.64
CA ARG A 156 1.83 3.60 17.83
C ARG A 156 2.98 4.57 17.61
N GLU A 157 4.07 4.09 17.04
CA GLU A 157 5.23 4.86 16.57
C GLU A 157 5.19 5.06 15.04
N ARG A 158 6.03 5.96 14.52
CA ARG A 158 6.05 6.26 13.07
C ARG A 158 6.76 5.20 12.24
N ASN A 159 7.81 4.59 12.79
CA ASN A 159 8.69 3.67 12.09
C ASN A 159 8.88 2.40 12.94
N HIS A 160 8.05 1.40 12.69
CA HIS A 160 8.11 0.12 13.40
C HIS A 160 8.82 -0.93 12.55
N PHE A 161 9.79 -1.66 13.12
CA PHE A 161 10.62 -2.62 12.36
C PHE A 161 9.82 -3.77 11.71
N MET A 162 8.68 -4.15 12.30
CA MET A 162 7.76 -5.16 11.74
C MET A 162 6.74 -4.64 10.73
N GLU A 163 6.77 -3.35 10.36
CA GLU A 163 5.77 -2.79 9.43
C GLU A 163 5.71 -3.57 8.11
N GLU A 164 6.85 -3.87 7.49
CA GLU A 164 6.89 -4.60 6.21
C GLU A 164 6.36 -6.03 6.34
N GLU A 165 6.71 -6.73 7.43
CA GLU A 165 6.23 -8.08 7.70
C GLU A 165 4.71 -8.10 7.92
N PHE A 166 4.19 -7.14 8.67
CA PHE A 166 2.76 -6.96 8.89
C PHE A 166 2.01 -6.69 7.58
N LEU A 167 2.45 -5.74 6.76
CA LEU A 167 1.83 -5.45 5.47
C LEU A 167 1.90 -6.67 4.52
N SER A 168 2.99 -7.44 4.58
CA SER A 168 3.13 -8.70 3.84
C SER A 168 2.14 -9.77 4.31
N ALA A 169 1.91 -9.87 5.62
CA ALA A 169 0.92 -10.75 6.22
C ALA A 169 -0.51 -10.39 5.79
N LEU A 170 -0.85 -9.09 5.79
CA LEU A 170 -2.14 -8.60 5.27
C LEU A 170 -2.32 -8.91 3.77
N ARG A 171 -1.26 -8.78 2.97
CA ARG A 171 -1.27 -9.12 1.54
C ARG A 171 -1.62 -10.59 1.30
N ARG A 172 -1.04 -11.50 2.10
CA ARG A 172 -1.31 -12.94 2.06
C ARG A 172 -2.71 -13.29 2.55
N MET A 173 -3.14 -12.66 3.64
CA MET A 173 -4.49 -12.80 4.19
C MET A 173 -5.56 -12.41 3.16
N ALA A 174 -5.49 -11.19 2.61
CA ALA A 174 -6.46 -10.70 1.64
C ALA A 174 -6.56 -11.60 0.40
N GLY A 175 -5.44 -12.18 -0.06
CA GLY A 175 -5.42 -13.10 -1.21
C GLY A 175 -5.93 -14.53 -0.94
N ARG A 176 -6.18 -14.90 0.32
CA ARG A 176 -6.74 -16.21 0.73
C ARG A 176 -8.17 -16.11 1.25
N SER A 177 -8.57 -14.96 1.78
CA SER A 177 -9.90 -14.74 2.34
C SER A 177 -11.01 -14.83 1.29
N SER A 178 -12.19 -15.32 1.70
CA SER A 178 -13.41 -15.27 0.89
C SER A 178 -13.87 -13.83 0.64
N GLU A 179 -14.70 -13.63 -0.37
CA GLU A 179 -15.26 -12.31 -0.71
C GLU A 179 -16.00 -11.66 0.48
N THR A 180 -16.79 -12.44 1.23
CA THR A 180 -17.49 -11.98 2.43
C THR A 180 -16.54 -11.46 3.50
N LYS A 181 -15.47 -12.20 3.79
CA LYS A 181 -14.44 -11.80 4.77
C LYS A 181 -13.65 -10.59 4.28
N GLN A 182 -13.29 -10.55 2.98
CA GLN A 182 -12.62 -9.39 2.39
C GLN A 182 -13.46 -8.12 2.55
N THR A 183 -14.76 -8.19 2.26
CA THR A 183 -15.67 -7.06 2.43
C THR A 183 -15.74 -6.62 3.89
N HIS A 184 -15.81 -7.56 4.84
CA HIS A 184 -15.81 -7.23 6.26
C HIS A 184 -14.51 -6.54 6.71
N LEU A 185 -13.36 -7.06 6.28
CA LEU A 185 -12.04 -6.49 6.59
C LEU A 185 -11.86 -5.07 6.04
N VAL A 186 -12.21 -4.83 4.77
CA VAL A 186 -12.13 -3.49 4.16
C VAL A 186 -13.06 -2.52 4.88
N ARG A 187 -14.31 -2.92 5.15
CA ARG A 187 -15.26 -2.08 5.89
C ARG A 187 -14.78 -1.76 7.31
N ALA A 188 -14.28 -2.75 8.05
CA ALA A 188 -13.77 -2.54 9.39
C ALA A 188 -12.56 -1.59 9.41
N THR A 189 -11.63 -1.75 8.46
CA THR A 189 -10.46 -0.88 8.32
C THR A 189 -10.84 0.55 7.93
N TYR A 190 -11.80 0.71 7.03
CA TYR A 190 -12.31 2.03 6.65
C TYR A 190 -13.03 2.72 7.83
N LYS A 191 -13.85 1.98 8.59
CA LYS A 191 -14.48 2.51 9.82
C LYS A 191 -13.45 2.90 10.88
N LEU A 192 -12.38 2.12 11.03
CA LEU A 192 -11.28 2.49 11.94
C LEU A 192 -10.70 3.87 11.58
N PHE A 193 -10.60 4.18 10.29
CA PHE A 193 -10.13 5.49 9.81
C PHE A 193 -11.16 6.62 10.00
N VAL A 194 -12.43 6.38 9.65
CA VAL A 194 -13.50 7.40 9.63
C VAL A 194 -14.04 7.70 11.03
N ASP A 195 -14.36 6.66 11.81
CA ASP A 195 -15.13 6.80 13.06
C ASP A 195 -14.26 7.22 14.27
N ASN A 196 -12.92 7.21 14.13
CA ASN A 196 -12.00 7.44 15.23
C ASN A 196 -11.12 8.68 15.00
N PRO A 197 -11.69 9.90 15.00
CA PRO A 197 -10.94 11.13 14.77
C PRO A 197 -9.96 11.49 15.89
N SER A 198 -10.10 10.86 17.07
CA SER A 198 -9.23 11.04 18.24
C SER A 198 -7.92 10.24 18.18
N LEU A 199 -7.79 9.33 17.22
CA LEU A 199 -6.54 8.60 17.02
C LEU A 199 -5.42 9.55 16.59
N PRO A 200 -4.15 9.28 16.96
CA PRO A 200 -3.01 10.07 16.54
C PRO A 200 -2.95 10.24 15.01
N THR A 201 -2.59 11.44 14.56
CA THR A 201 -2.56 11.81 13.13
C THR A 201 -1.72 10.85 12.28
N HIS A 202 -0.53 10.45 12.74
CA HIS A 202 0.32 9.51 12.00
C HIS A 202 -0.30 8.11 11.88
N LEU A 203 -0.96 7.63 12.94
CA LEU A 203 -1.65 6.34 12.94
C LEU A 203 -2.81 6.36 11.96
N ARG A 204 -3.66 7.42 12.00
CA ARG A 204 -4.78 7.56 11.05
C ARG A 204 -4.31 7.59 9.60
N LEU A 205 -3.23 8.31 9.31
CA LEU A 205 -2.62 8.33 7.99
C LEU A 205 -2.10 6.95 7.58
N ALA A 206 -1.44 6.22 8.48
CA ALA A 206 -0.97 4.87 8.21
C ALA A 206 -2.12 3.89 7.93
N VAL A 207 -3.25 4.00 8.64
CA VAL A 207 -4.45 3.21 8.34
C VAL A 207 -4.94 3.47 6.92
N ALA A 208 -5.07 4.74 6.52
CA ALA A 208 -5.57 5.08 5.19
C ALA A 208 -4.58 4.73 4.06
N GLN A 209 -3.32 5.18 4.18
CA GLN A 209 -2.34 5.14 3.10
C GLN A 209 -1.55 3.82 3.03
N LYS A 210 -1.46 3.06 4.14
CA LYS A 210 -0.73 1.78 4.18
C LYS A 210 -1.69 0.61 4.31
N VAL A 211 -2.44 0.52 5.40
CA VAL A 211 -3.25 -0.68 5.72
C VAL A 211 -4.42 -0.84 4.76
N LEU A 212 -5.26 0.19 4.63
CA LEU A 212 -6.43 0.19 3.76
C LEU A 212 -6.00 0.10 2.29
N CYS A 213 -5.02 0.91 1.87
CA CYS A 213 -4.41 0.81 0.55
C CYS A 213 -3.97 -0.62 0.21
N MET A 214 -3.29 -1.31 1.13
CA MET A 214 -2.87 -2.70 0.95
C MET A 214 -4.05 -3.65 0.77
N LEU A 215 -5.15 -3.47 1.50
CA LEU A 215 -6.37 -4.27 1.32
C LEU A 215 -7.05 -3.96 -0.01
N LEU A 216 -7.22 -2.67 -0.36
CA LEU A 216 -7.83 -2.24 -1.62
C LEU A 216 -7.07 -2.77 -2.85
N LYS A 217 -5.74 -2.80 -2.78
CA LYS A 217 -4.87 -3.36 -3.82
C LYS A 217 -4.86 -4.89 -3.87
N ARG A 218 -5.50 -5.62 -2.95
CA ARG A 218 -5.48 -7.10 -2.92
C ARG A 218 -6.85 -7.76 -2.96
N CYS A 219 -7.89 -7.11 -2.46
CA CYS A 219 -9.26 -7.65 -2.48
C CYS A 219 -9.79 -7.86 -3.90
N SER A 220 -10.81 -8.70 -4.00
CA SER A 220 -11.51 -9.01 -5.26
C SER A 220 -12.23 -7.78 -5.82
N LYS A 221 -12.37 -7.70 -7.14
CA LYS A 221 -13.11 -6.59 -7.79
C LYS A 221 -14.56 -6.47 -7.30
N SER A 222 -15.21 -7.60 -7.00
CA SER A 222 -16.59 -7.63 -6.52
C SER A 222 -16.71 -6.97 -5.14
N THR A 223 -15.86 -7.37 -4.18
CA THR A 223 -15.74 -6.69 -2.87
C THR A 223 -15.52 -5.19 -3.02
N LEU A 224 -14.58 -4.79 -3.88
CA LEU A 224 -14.26 -3.37 -4.09
C LEU A 224 -15.45 -2.61 -4.69
N ARG A 225 -16.24 -3.24 -5.57
CA ARG A 225 -17.39 -2.61 -6.22
C ARG A 225 -18.48 -2.30 -5.20
N THR A 226 -18.79 -3.28 -4.35
CA THR A 226 -19.74 -3.09 -3.24
C THR A 226 -19.26 -2.01 -2.28
N PHE A 227 -17.98 -2.06 -1.88
CA PHE A 227 -17.39 -1.05 -0.99
C PHE A 227 -17.44 0.35 -1.60
N PHE A 228 -17.08 0.50 -2.88
CA PHE A 228 -17.08 1.81 -3.55
C PHE A 228 -18.51 2.36 -3.69
N ALA A 229 -19.46 1.54 -4.13
CA ALA A 229 -20.86 1.93 -4.27
C ALA A 229 -21.47 2.41 -2.94
N GLU A 230 -21.09 1.80 -1.81
CA GLU A 230 -21.57 2.16 -0.47
C GLU A 230 -20.97 3.47 0.06
N ASN A 231 -19.68 3.73 -0.20
CA ASN A 231 -18.93 4.80 0.48
C ASN A 231 -18.61 6.01 -0.41
N ALA A 232 -18.87 5.94 -1.72
CA ALA A 232 -18.54 7.02 -2.66
C ALA A 232 -19.14 8.37 -2.26
N ALA A 233 -20.40 8.40 -1.82
CA ALA A 233 -21.07 9.64 -1.44
C ALA A 233 -20.38 10.33 -0.25
N ASP A 234 -20.04 9.57 0.79
CA ASP A 234 -19.38 10.05 2.00
C ASP A 234 -17.93 10.48 1.73
N MET A 235 -17.22 9.75 0.87
CA MET A 235 -15.87 10.14 0.42
C MET A 235 -15.92 11.48 -0.31
N ILE A 236 -16.90 11.68 -1.21
CA ILE A 236 -17.12 12.97 -1.90
C ILE A 236 -17.44 14.08 -0.91
N ASP A 237 -18.33 13.85 0.06
CA ASP A 237 -18.67 14.85 1.08
C ASP A 237 -17.44 15.24 1.91
N THR A 238 -16.60 14.27 2.25
CA THR A 238 -15.35 14.51 2.97
C THR A 238 -14.38 15.38 2.17
N ILE A 239 -14.14 15.08 0.90
CA ILE A 239 -13.22 15.88 0.07
C ILE A 239 -13.81 17.24 -0.33
N ALA A 240 -15.14 17.36 -0.44
CA ALA A 240 -15.83 18.61 -0.75
C ALA A 240 -15.98 19.55 0.45
N ALA A 241 -15.90 19.03 1.68
CA ALA A 241 -16.04 19.81 2.91
C ALA A 241 -15.03 20.98 2.95
N ARG A 242 -15.47 22.17 3.39
CA ARG A 242 -14.56 23.31 3.54
C ARG A 242 -13.60 23.07 4.71
N LEU A 243 -12.32 23.29 4.49
CA LEU A 243 -11.32 23.19 5.56
C LEU A 243 -11.49 24.31 6.57
N VAL A 244 -11.54 23.95 7.85
CA VAL A 244 -11.38 24.91 8.95
C VAL A 244 -9.89 24.97 9.28
N SER A 245 -9.32 26.19 9.27
CA SER A 245 -7.88 26.45 9.31
C SER A 245 -7.11 25.92 10.53
N SER A 246 -7.81 25.38 11.53
CA SER A 246 -7.26 24.85 12.79
C SER A 246 -7.36 23.34 12.96
N SER A 247 -7.95 22.58 12.02
CA SER A 247 -8.19 21.14 12.20
C SER A 247 -7.26 20.27 11.34
N ASP A 248 -6.28 19.64 11.96
CA ASP A 248 -5.46 18.58 11.35
C ASP A 248 -6.29 17.33 11.02
N SER A 249 -7.24 16.96 11.89
CA SER A 249 -8.14 15.82 11.71
C SER A 249 -8.95 15.90 10.42
N GLN A 250 -9.42 17.09 10.03
CA GLN A 250 -10.10 17.29 8.73
C GLN A 250 -9.16 17.09 7.54
N ILE A 251 -7.92 17.58 7.63
CA ILE A 251 -6.91 17.41 6.58
C ILE A 251 -6.61 15.91 6.41
N VAL A 252 -6.43 15.18 7.51
CA VAL A 252 -6.20 13.73 7.51
C VAL A 252 -7.38 12.97 6.91
N SER A 253 -8.61 13.32 7.28
CA SER A 253 -9.82 12.71 6.70
C SER A 253 -9.88 12.91 5.19
N LYS A 254 -9.52 14.10 4.69
CA LYS A 254 -9.44 14.36 3.25
C LYS A 254 -8.33 13.58 2.56
N ILE A 255 -7.12 13.54 3.14
CA ILE A 255 -6.00 12.76 2.60
C ILE A 255 -6.40 11.30 2.44
N GLY A 256 -6.99 10.69 3.46
CA GLY A 256 -7.40 9.30 3.38
C GLY A 256 -8.54 9.05 2.40
N ALA A 257 -9.50 9.98 2.28
CA ALA A 257 -10.55 9.88 1.25
C ALA A 257 -9.98 9.97 -0.17
N PHE A 258 -9.05 10.88 -0.44
CA PHE A 258 -8.33 10.96 -1.71
C PHE A 258 -7.52 9.68 -1.98
N ALA A 259 -6.75 9.17 -1.01
CA ALA A 259 -6.00 7.93 -1.16
C ALA A 259 -6.92 6.72 -1.46
N CYS A 260 -8.07 6.62 -0.79
CA CYS A 260 -9.06 5.58 -1.10
C CYS A 260 -9.58 5.69 -2.53
N LEU A 261 -9.93 6.90 -2.98
CA LEU A 261 -10.41 7.14 -4.33
C LEU A 261 -9.34 6.84 -5.38
N GLU A 262 -8.09 7.22 -5.13
CA GLU A 262 -6.94 6.86 -5.97
C GLU A 262 -6.85 5.35 -6.16
N ASP A 263 -6.81 4.60 -5.05
CA ASP A 263 -6.72 3.15 -5.09
C ASP A 263 -7.94 2.51 -5.78
N LEU A 264 -9.15 3.01 -5.54
CA LEU A 264 -10.36 2.48 -6.17
C LEU A 264 -10.37 2.74 -7.69
N TYR A 265 -10.12 3.97 -8.13
CA TYR A 265 -10.08 4.29 -9.57
C TYR A 265 -8.97 3.53 -10.31
N SER A 266 -7.84 3.25 -9.64
CA SER A 266 -6.75 2.44 -10.23
C SER A 266 -7.12 0.98 -10.51
N ARG A 267 -8.21 0.47 -9.89
CA ARG A 267 -8.62 -0.94 -9.91
C ARG A 267 -9.76 -1.23 -10.87
N PHE A 268 -10.54 -0.21 -11.22
CA PHE A 268 -11.70 -0.33 -12.08
C PHE A 268 -11.38 0.11 -13.51
N ARG A 269 -12.15 -0.45 -14.44
CA ARG A 269 -12.18 0.02 -15.83
C ARG A 269 -13.13 1.20 -15.96
N LYS A 270 -12.94 1.98 -17.03
CA LYS A 270 -13.82 3.10 -17.40
C LYS A 270 -15.30 2.73 -17.31
N ASP A 271 -15.72 1.61 -17.91
CA ASP A 271 -17.14 1.21 -17.96
C ASP A 271 -17.73 0.80 -16.60
N GLU A 272 -16.88 0.46 -15.63
CA GLU A 272 -17.32 0.10 -14.28
C GLU A 272 -17.59 1.35 -13.43
N VAL A 273 -16.92 2.49 -13.72
CA VAL A 273 -17.04 3.75 -12.96
C VAL A 273 -17.77 4.87 -13.71
N MET A 274 -17.81 4.79 -15.04
CA MET A 274 -18.50 5.70 -15.94
C MET A 274 -19.49 4.93 -16.81
N GLY A 275 -20.53 5.63 -17.28
CA GLY A 275 -21.60 5.07 -18.10
C GLY A 275 -22.89 4.90 -17.31
N GLN A 276 -24.01 4.83 -18.04
CA GLN A 276 -25.34 4.65 -17.44
C GLN A 276 -25.52 3.27 -16.79
N GLN A 277 -24.72 2.28 -17.20
CA GLN A 277 -24.74 0.92 -16.65
C GLN A 277 -23.76 0.73 -15.48
N SER A 278 -22.99 1.75 -15.10
CA SER A 278 -22.08 1.67 -13.96
C SER A 278 -22.88 1.59 -12.65
N GLU A 279 -22.76 0.46 -11.96
CA GLU A 279 -23.37 0.25 -10.63
C GLU A 279 -22.86 1.28 -9.61
N ILE A 280 -21.58 1.65 -9.69
CA ILE A 280 -20.93 2.59 -8.78
C ILE A 280 -21.51 4.00 -8.97
N ASN A 281 -21.58 4.48 -10.22
CA ASN A 281 -22.15 5.78 -10.50
C ASN A 281 -23.66 5.82 -10.23
N ALA A 282 -24.39 4.74 -10.53
CA ALA A 282 -25.81 4.64 -10.21
C ALA A 282 -26.07 4.70 -8.69
N ALA A 283 -25.26 4.00 -7.87
CA ALA A 283 -25.35 4.07 -6.42
C ALA A 283 -25.07 5.49 -5.89
N PHE A 284 -24.06 6.17 -6.42
CA PHE A 284 -23.77 7.57 -6.09
C PHE A 284 -24.92 8.51 -6.46
N CYS A 285 -25.46 8.40 -7.69
CA CYS A 285 -26.61 9.19 -8.13
C CYS A 285 -27.85 8.97 -7.27
N LYS A 286 -28.10 7.71 -6.86
CA LYS A 286 -29.19 7.36 -5.94
C LYS A 286 -28.99 8.00 -4.56
N ALA A 287 -27.79 7.93 -4.00
CA ALA A 287 -27.45 8.56 -2.73
C ALA A 287 -27.63 10.09 -2.78
N ARG A 288 -27.27 10.72 -3.90
CA ARG A 288 -27.39 12.17 -4.14
C ARG A 288 -28.75 12.62 -4.67
N ARG A 289 -29.69 11.70 -4.92
CA ARG A 289 -31.03 11.96 -5.49
C ARG A 289 -30.98 12.70 -6.85
N ILE A 290 -30.03 12.34 -7.71
CA ILE A 290 -29.88 12.92 -9.05
C ILE A 290 -30.84 12.23 -10.01
N ALA A 291 -31.76 12.98 -10.63
CA ALA A 291 -32.81 12.44 -11.50
C ALA A 291 -32.34 12.19 -12.95
N ALA A 292 -31.42 13.01 -13.46
CA ALA A 292 -30.89 12.90 -14.82
C ALA A 292 -29.45 12.36 -14.80
N VAL A 293 -29.28 11.07 -15.11
CA VAL A 293 -27.98 10.39 -15.08
C VAL A 293 -27.33 10.41 -16.48
N ALA A 294 -26.36 11.29 -16.67
CA ALA A 294 -25.45 11.34 -17.80
C ALA A 294 -24.39 10.22 -17.74
N GLY A 295 -24.13 9.64 -16.56
CA GLY A 295 -23.21 8.51 -16.38
C GLY A 295 -21.76 8.94 -16.06
N ASN A 296 -21.55 10.17 -15.60
CA ASN A 296 -20.22 10.67 -15.23
C ASN A 296 -20.24 11.60 -14.02
N GLU A 297 -21.32 11.56 -13.23
CA GLU A 297 -21.56 12.44 -12.08
C GLU A 297 -20.48 12.26 -11.01
N LEU A 298 -20.20 11.01 -10.63
CA LEU A 298 -19.17 10.70 -9.63
C LEU A 298 -17.80 11.20 -10.11
N THR A 299 -17.41 10.83 -11.33
CA THR A 299 -16.11 11.20 -11.90
C THR A 299 -15.94 12.71 -12.02
N LYS A 300 -17.00 13.44 -12.41
CA LYS A 300 -17.00 14.91 -12.48
C LYS A 300 -16.78 15.53 -11.09
N GLU A 301 -17.46 15.05 -10.06
CA GLU A 301 -17.30 15.57 -8.70
C GLU A 301 -15.91 15.28 -8.13
N VAL A 302 -15.38 14.06 -8.30
CA VAL A 302 -14.00 13.74 -7.88
C VAL A 302 -13.01 14.66 -8.60
N THR A 303 -13.13 14.77 -9.93
CA THR A 303 -12.23 15.60 -10.76
C THR A 303 -12.26 17.06 -10.32
N ARG A 304 -13.45 17.60 -10.06
CA ARG A 304 -13.66 18.99 -9.61
C ARG A 304 -13.01 19.22 -8.24
N CYS A 305 -13.29 18.36 -7.26
CA CYS A 305 -12.73 18.47 -5.92
C CYS A 305 -11.20 18.33 -5.92
N ALA A 306 -10.67 17.31 -6.59
CA ALA A 306 -9.23 17.07 -6.69
C ALA A 306 -8.51 18.23 -7.40
N SER A 307 -9.09 18.74 -8.49
CA SER A 307 -8.53 19.88 -9.23
C SER A 307 -8.51 21.17 -8.43
N SER A 308 -9.53 21.41 -7.59
CA SER A 308 -9.54 22.55 -6.68
C SER A 308 -8.44 22.39 -5.62
N THR A 309 -8.43 21.26 -4.91
CA THR A 309 -7.52 21.04 -3.78
C THR A 309 -6.05 21.02 -4.20
N LYS A 310 -5.69 20.49 -5.37
CA LYS A 310 -4.29 20.53 -5.84
C LYS A 310 -3.81 21.94 -6.19
N ARG A 311 -4.74 22.86 -6.51
CA ARG A 311 -4.45 24.25 -6.90
C ARG A 311 -4.45 25.21 -5.71
N ASP A 312 -4.90 24.76 -4.54
CA ASP A 312 -4.93 25.59 -3.34
C ASP A 312 -3.52 26.14 -3.06
N ASP A 313 -3.42 27.47 -3.07
CA ASP A 313 -2.17 28.21 -2.91
C ASP A 313 -1.73 28.16 -1.45
N ALA A 314 -0.53 27.66 -1.19
CA ALA A 314 0.03 27.59 0.16
C ALA A 314 0.65 28.91 0.64
N ARG A 315 0.74 29.95 -0.22
CA ARG A 315 1.33 31.23 0.14
C ARG A 315 0.50 31.94 1.22
N GLY A 316 1.07 32.02 2.43
CA GLY A 316 0.46 32.63 3.61
C GLY A 316 0.00 31.64 4.69
N GLU A 317 0.09 30.34 4.42
CA GLU A 317 -0.26 29.31 5.39
C GLU A 317 0.95 28.97 6.26
N THR A 318 0.75 28.89 7.59
CA THR A 318 1.84 28.66 8.57
C THR A 318 1.63 27.43 9.44
N LYS A 319 0.49 26.74 9.31
CA LYS A 319 0.10 25.60 10.15
C LYS A 319 -0.05 24.33 9.32
N PHE A 320 0.48 23.22 9.85
CA PHE A 320 0.36 21.87 9.27
C PHE A 320 0.86 21.78 7.82
N LEU A 321 2.02 22.39 7.54
CA LEU A 321 2.60 22.46 6.19
C LEU A 321 2.75 21.07 5.55
N ASP A 322 3.31 20.11 6.28
CA ASP A 322 3.51 18.74 5.80
C ASP A 322 2.19 18.04 5.45
N LEU A 323 1.14 18.22 6.28
CA LEU A 323 -0.17 17.63 6.03
C LEU A 323 -0.86 18.28 4.84
N ARG A 324 -0.70 19.60 4.66
CA ARG A 324 -1.27 20.32 3.52
C ARG A 324 -0.56 19.96 2.22
N LEU A 325 0.76 19.77 2.26
CA LEU A 325 1.51 19.20 1.15
C LEU A 325 1.00 17.79 0.83
N GLY A 326 0.88 16.92 1.85
CA GLY A 326 0.29 15.59 1.72
C GLY A 326 -1.11 15.60 1.11
N LEU A 327 -1.95 16.57 1.47
CA LEU A 327 -3.29 16.74 0.91
C LEU A 327 -3.25 17.12 -0.58
N ARG A 328 -2.40 18.08 -0.97
CA ARG A 328 -2.26 18.49 -2.37
C ARG A 328 -1.74 17.35 -3.23
N CYS A 329 -0.78 16.60 -2.73
CA CYS A 329 -0.25 15.43 -3.41
C CYS A 329 -1.27 14.27 -3.51
N ALA A 330 -2.01 13.99 -2.44
CA ALA A 330 -3.08 12.99 -2.48
C ALA A 330 -4.15 13.39 -3.52
N ALA A 331 -4.54 14.68 -3.56
CA ALA A 331 -5.47 15.19 -4.56
C ALA A 331 -4.91 15.05 -5.99
N TYR A 332 -3.63 15.35 -6.22
CA TYR A 332 -2.98 15.16 -7.51
C TYR A 332 -2.95 13.68 -7.93
N ASN A 333 -2.57 12.78 -7.03
CA ASN A 333 -2.54 11.34 -7.31
C ASN A 333 -3.93 10.79 -7.63
N THR A 334 -4.96 11.18 -6.86
CA THR A 334 -6.35 10.82 -7.17
C THR A 334 -6.75 11.34 -8.56
N LEU A 335 -6.42 12.59 -8.88
CA LEU A 335 -6.73 13.16 -10.19
C LEU A 335 -6.02 12.40 -11.31
N ALA A 336 -4.75 12.06 -11.14
CA ALA A 336 -3.99 11.26 -12.10
C ALA A 336 -4.61 9.86 -12.28
N ALA A 337 -5.00 9.20 -11.19
CA ALA A 337 -5.68 7.90 -11.24
C ALA A 337 -7.04 7.96 -11.96
N VAL A 338 -7.83 9.02 -11.71
CA VAL A 338 -9.12 9.24 -12.37
C VAL A 338 -8.94 9.48 -13.88
N ILE A 339 -8.01 10.35 -14.26
CA ILE A 339 -7.77 10.69 -15.67
C ILE A 339 -7.21 9.49 -16.44
N THR A 340 -6.22 8.78 -15.87
CA THR A 340 -5.65 7.56 -16.49
C THR A 340 -6.65 6.40 -16.55
N CYS A 341 -7.62 6.34 -15.64
CA CYS A 341 -8.71 5.36 -15.71
C CYS A 341 -9.75 5.67 -16.80
N THR A 342 -10.03 6.95 -17.07
CA THR A 342 -11.24 7.36 -17.80
C THR A 342 -11.01 8.04 -19.15
N GLN A 343 -9.85 8.69 -19.35
CA GLN A 343 -9.59 9.56 -20.50
C GLN A 343 -8.43 9.06 -21.35
N VAL A 344 -8.62 9.18 -22.67
CA VAL A 344 -7.61 8.86 -23.69
C VAL A 344 -7.22 10.09 -24.53
N GLU A 345 -7.91 11.21 -24.34
CA GLU A 345 -7.69 12.43 -25.10
C GLU A 345 -6.61 13.32 -24.44
N PRO A 346 -5.65 13.87 -25.21
CA PRO A 346 -4.52 14.62 -24.68
C PRO A 346 -4.93 15.89 -23.92
N ASN A 347 -6.07 16.49 -24.28
CA ASN A 347 -6.57 17.72 -23.63
C ASN A 347 -6.84 17.54 -22.14
N PHE A 348 -7.25 16.34 -21.70
CA PHE A 348 -7.50 16.09 -20.29
C PHE A 348 -6.19 16.02 -19.49
N TYR A 349 -5.15 15.40 -20.03
CA TYR A 349 -3.82 15.36 -19.41
C TYR A 349 -3.23 16.77 -19.31
N ASP A 350 -3.35 17.54 -20.40
CA ASP A 350 -2.93 18.93 -20.45
C ASP A 350 -3.62 19.76 -19.36
N VAL A 351 -4.95 19.89 -19.41
CA VAL A 351 -5.72 20.80 -18.55
C VAL A 351 -5.73 20.35 -17.08
N PHE A 352 -5.80 19.05 -16.81
CA PHE A 352 -5.96 18.54 -15.45
C PHE A 352 -4.67 18.11 -14.80
N LEU A 353 -3.63 17.71 -15.52
CA LEU A 353 -2.41 17.17 -14.90
C LEU A 353 -1.16 18.02 -15.12
N LEU A 354 -1.05 18.75 -16.24
CA LEU A 354 0.22 19.39 -16.63
C LEU A 354 0.16 20.92 -16.75
N GLN A 355 -1.03 21.50 -16.90
CA GLN A 355 -1.18 22.95 -17.09
C GLN A 355 -0.87 23.74 -15.82
N GLU A 356 0.00 24.74 -15.98
CA GLU A 356 0.28 25.80 -15.02
C GLU A 356 -0.12 27.17 -15.59
N LYS A 357 -0.58 28.07 -14.71
CA LYS A 357 -0.92 29.44 -15.08
C LYS A 357 -0.30 30.42 -14.08
N PRO A 358 1.00 30.72 -14.23
CA PRO A 358 1.69 31.68 -13.36
C PRO A 358 1.00 33.04 -13.29
N GLU A 359 0.41 33.51 -14.40
CA GLU A 359 -0.38 34.75 -14.48
C GLU A 359 -1.57 34.78 -13.50
N LYS A 360 -2.12 33.62 -13.18
CA LYS A 360 -3.23 33.45 -12.22
C LYS A 360 -2.75 33.02 -10.83
N GLY A 361 -1.44 32.92 -10.63
CA GLY A 361 -0.85 32.40 -9.40
C GLY A 361 -0.99 30.89 -9.22
N GLU A 362 -1.29 30.13 -10.28
CA GLU A 362 -1.40 28.67 -10.24
C GLU A 362 -0.02 28.04 -10.55
N TYR A 363 0.66 27.53 -9.50
CA TYR A 363 1.96 26.86 -9.59
C TYR A 363 1.84 25.38 -9.19
N LEU A 364 1.65 24.49 -10.16
CA LEU A 364 1.45 23.06 -9.92
C LEU A 364 2.67 22.42 -9.25
N TRP A 365 3.85 22.49 -9.86
CA TRP A 365 4.99 21.71 -9.39
C TRP A 365 5.51 22.22 -8.05
N ASN A 366 5.52 23.54 -7.86
CA ASN A 366 5.84 24.16 -6.57
C ASN A 366 4.85 23.75 -5.46
N ASN A 367 3.59 23.47 -5.81
CA ASN A 367 2.59 23.02 -4.84
C ASN A 367 2.73 21.54 -4.45
N LEU A 368 3.43 20.74 -5.26
CA LEU A 368 3.62 19.31 -5.03
C LEU A 368 4.88 18.97 -4.25
N VAL A 369 5.81 19.90 -4.09
CA VAL A 369 7.09 19.67 -3.41
C VAL A 369 7.22 20.53 -2.15
N ASP A 370 7.99 20.04 -1.19
CA ASP A 370 8.43 20.85 -0.06
C ASP A 370 9.65 21.68 -0.47
N SER A 371 9.61 22.99 -0.25
CA SER A 371 10.75 23.89 -0.48
C SER A 371 11.77 23.87 0.66
N GLY A 372 11.43 23.31 1.83
CA GLY A 372 12.31 23.23 3.00
C GLY A 372 13.31 22.08 2.98
N ILE A 373 13.09 21.05 2.15
CA ILE A 373 13.97 19.89 2.05
C ILE A 373 15.23 20.25 1.24
N THR A 374 16.40 19.91 1.77
CA THR A 374 17.66 20.02 1.02
C THR A 374 18.09 18.65 0.54
N TYR A 375 17.88 18.38 -0.75
CA TYR A 375 18.33 17.13 -1.38
C TYR A 375 19.86 17.07 -1.47
N LYS A 376 20.42 15.90 -1.15
CA LYS A 376 21.86 15.63 -1.25
C LYS A 376 22.10 14.43 -2.15
N PHE A 377 22.84 14.67 -3.23
CA PHE A 377 23.23 13.63 -4.17
C PHE A 377 24.71 13.28 -3.97
N PRO A 378 25.07 11.99 -3.84
CA PRO A 378 26.46 11.58 -3.72
C PRO A 378 27.22 11.81 -5.04
N LEU A 379 28.53 12.04 -4.95
CA LEU A 379 29.40 12.23 -6.12
C LEU A 379 29.69 10.90 -6.84
N GLU A 380 29.88 9.83 -6.07
CA GLU A 380 30.09 8.45 -6.56
C GLU A 380 29.05 7.53 -5.91
N ARG A 381 28.51 6.58 -6.70
CA ARG A 381 27.57 5.58 -6.20
C ARG A 381 28.36 4.39 -5.65
N ASP A 382 28.47 4.28 -4.33
CA ASP A 382 29.19 3.17 -3.68
C ASP A 382 28.48 1.81 -3.81
N VAL A 383 27.17 1.80 -4.07
CA VAL A 383 26.33 0.59 -4.16
C VAL A 383 25.32 0.73 -5.30
N PRO A 384 25.04 -0.32 -6.10
CA PRO A 384 23.92 -0.31 -7.04
C PRO A 384 22.61 -0.01 -6.28
N THR A 385 21.95 1.08 -6.64
CA THR A 385 20.67 1.48 -6.03
C THR A 385 19.65 0.37 -6.20
N ARG A 386 18.99 0.00 -5.09
CA ARG A 386 17.88 -0.97 -5.14
C ARG A 386 16.76 -0.36 -5.96
N ARG A 387 16.12 -1.16 -6.81
CA ARG A 387 14.92 -0.76 -7.54
C ARG A 387 13.66 -1.22 -6.82
N LYS A 388 12.69 -0.32 -6.67
CA LYS A 388 11.42 -0.56 -5.97
C LYS A 388 10.27 -0.50 -6.97
N LYS A 389 9.54 -1.61 -7.08
CA LYS A 389 8.32 -1.71 -7.88
C LYS A 389 7.13 -1.16 -7.11
N GLN A 390 6.60 -0.03 -7.55
CA GLN A 390 5.38 0.55 -6.98
C GLN A 390 4.16 0.17 -7.82
N LEU A 391 3.13 -0.38 -7.17
CA LEU A 391 1.87 -0.78 -7.81
C LEU A 391 0.93 0.42 -7.95
N ILE A 392 0.53 0.73 -9.20
CA ILE A 392 -0.22 1.96 -9.53
C ILE A 392 -1.58 1.67 -10.18
N GLY A 393 -1.83 0.47 -10.72
CA GLY A 393 -3.16 0.15 -11.27
C GLY A 393 -3.26 -1.21 -11.96
N THR A 394 -4.34 -1.42 -12.71
CA THR A 394 -4.62 -2.67 -13.46
C THR A 394 -4.72 -2.41 -14.98
N THR A 395 -4.13 -3.26 -15.84
CA THR A 395 -4.17 -3.18 -17.31
C THR A 395 -5.45 -3.77 -17.93
N GLU A 396 -5.78 -3.28 -19.13
CA GLU A 396 -6.32 -4.10 -20.20
C GLU A 396 -5.15 -4.50 -21.12
N SER A 397 -4.88 -5.80 -21.26
CA SER A 397 -4.15 -6.31 -22.42
C SER A 397 -4.92 -7.49 -23.00
N VAL A 398 -5.20 -7.38 -24.29
CA VAL A 398 -5.55 -8.49 -25.17
C VAL A 398 -4.35 -9.46 -25.17
N PRO A 399 -4.55 -10.78 -25.13
CA PRO A 399 -3.43 -11.71 -25.25
C PRO A 399 -2.80 -11.53 -26.63
N GLU A 400 -1.65 -10.84 -26.69
CA GLU A 400 -0.78 -10.95 -27.85
C GLU A 400 -0.27 -12.38 -27.93
N SER A 401 -0.40 -12.92 -29.14
CA SER A 401 -0.10 -14.27 -29.53
C SER A 401 1.28 -14.73 -29.05
N THR A 402 1.31 -15.98 -28.62
CA THR A 402 2.45 -16.90 -28.52
C THR A 402 3.70 -16.44 -29.28
N ASP A 403 4.75 -16.06 -28.55
CA ASP A 403 6.11 -16.26 -29.03
C ASP A 403 6.79 -17.32 -28.15
N VAL A 404 7.02 -18.47 -28.76
CA VAL A 404 7.62 -19.66 -28.16
C VAL A 404 9.13 -19.44 -28.19
N GLY A 405 9.66 -18.79 -27.16
CA GLY A 405 11.05 -18.34 -27.12
C GLY A 405 11.71 -18.47 -25.75
N ARG A 406 11.87 -19.71 -25.27
CA ARG A 406 12.95 -20.14 -24.35
C ARG A 406 13.20 -19.25 -23.11
N ARG A 407 12.33 -19.36 -22.10
CA ARG A 407 12.72 -19.13 -20.70
C ARG A 407 12.41 -20.38 -19.87
N GLN A 408 13.46 -21.06 -19.42
CA GLN A 408 13.34 -22.21 -18.52
C GLN A 408 12.73 -21.77 -17.19
N PRO A 409 11.63 -22.38 -16.73
CA PRO A 409 11.20 -22.24 -15.34
C PRO A 409 12.02 -23.23 -14.50
N ARG A 410 13.17 -22.79 -13.98
CA ARG A 410 13.65 -23.37 -12.71
C ARG A 410 12.64 -22.89 -11.68
N HIS A 411 11.77 -23.75 -11.15
CA HIS A 411 11.12 -23.69 -9.82
C HIS A 411 10.25 -24.96 -9.69
N VAL A 412 10.88 -26.11 -9.46
CA VAL A 412 10.23 -27.39 -9.12
C VAL A 412 10.81 -27.96 -7.83
N GLN A 413 11.08 -27.12 -6.83
CA GLN A 413 11.65 -27.57 -5.56
C GLN A 413 10.72 -27.40 -4.34
N ALA A 414 9.62 -26.65 -4.43
CA ALA A 414 8.70 -26.48 -3.31
C ALA A 414 7.65 -27.61 -3.19
N THR A 415 7.25 -28.23 -4.30
CA THR A 415 6.15 -29.22 -4.32
C THR A 415 6.60 -30.67 -4.11
N LEU A 416 7.92 -30.93 -4.12
CA LEU A 416 8.47 -32.27 -3.92
C LEU A 416 8.79 -32.60 -2.45
N LEU A 417 8.73 -31.62 -1.55
CA LEU A 417 9.07 -31.84 -0.13
C LEU A 417 7.86 -32.22 0.73
N SER A 418 6.63 -31.95 0.29
CA SER A 418 5.40 -32.27 1.07
C SER A 418 5.04 -33.77 1.09
N GLY A 419 5.61 -34.57 0.18
CA GLY A 419 5.43 -36.02 0.13
C GLY A 419 6.55 -36.84 0.79
N SER A 420 7.62 -36.19 1.28
CA SER A 420 8.81 -36.88 1.78
C SER A 420 8.60 -37.43 3.19
N SER A 421 8.96 -38.70 3.42
CA SER A 421 8.97 -39.31 4.76
C SER A 421 9.80 -38.49 5.76
N LEU A 422 10.86 -37.83 5.28
CA LEU A 422 11.73 -37.00 6.12
C LEU A 422 11.04 -35.69 6.58
N ALA A 423 10.13 -35.14 5.76
CA ALA A 423 9.32 -33.99 6.15
C ALA A 423 8.27 -34.39 7.20
N LYS A 424 7.76 -35.64 7.14
CA LYS A 424 6.87 -36.21 8.16
C LYS A 424 7.61 -36.48 9.48
N ASP A 425 8.83 -36.99 9.41
CA ASP A 425 9.66 -37.21 10.61
C ASP A 425 10.15 -35.89 11.22
N ALA A 426 10.50 -34.90 10.40
CA ALA A 426 10.84 -33.55 10.87
C ALA A 426 9.64 -32.81 11.48
N THR A 427 8.42 -33.02 10.95
CA THR A 427 7.19 -32.50 11.56
C THR A 427 6.80 -33.25 12.83
N GLN A 428 7.05 -34.56 12.94
CA GLN A 428 6.90 -35.31 14.20
C GLN A 428 7.87 -34.83 15.28
N PHE A 429 9.12 -34.52 14.90
CA PHE A 429 10.11 -33.91 15.81
C PHE A 429 9.74 -32.45 16.18
N SER A 430 9.09 -31.72 15.26
CA SER A 430 8.55 -30.38 15.53
C SER A 430 7.30 -30.43 16.42
N LEU A 431 6.47 -31.48 16.36
CA LEU A 431 5.34 -31.71 17.28
C LEU A 431 5.81 -32.01 18.71
N SER A 432 7.03 -32.50 18.90
CA SER A 432 7.63 -32.74 20.22
C SER A 432 8.44 -31.55 20.77
N LEU A 433 8.95 -30.64 19.92
CA LEU A 433 9.88 -29.56 20.35
C LEU A 433 9.53 -28.11 19.92
N SER A 434 8.81 -27.82 18.82
CA SER A 434 8.49 -26.43 18.40
C SER A 434 7.39 -26.29 17.31
N GLU A 435 6.14 -26.18 17.73
CA GLU A 435 5.17 -25.06 17.58
C GLU A 435 4.83 -24.29 16.27
N GLN A 436 5.55 -24.35 15.14
CA GLN A 436 5.16 -23.55 13.93
C GLN A 436 5.00 -24.30 12.60
N ALA A 437 5.50 -25.54 12.46
CA ALA A 437 5.50 -26.24 11.18
C ALA A 437 4.13 -26.85 10.78
N PHE A 438 3.28 -27.17 11.76
CA PHE A 438 2.05 -27.94 11.52
C PHE A 438 0.95 -27.14 10.79
N PHE A 439 0.76 -25.87 11.14
CA PHE A 439 -0.27 -25.03 10.51
C PHE A 439 0.03 -24.67 9.05
N ARG A 440 1.32 -24.55 8.68
CA ARG A 440 1.71 -24.29 7.29
C ARG A 440 1.53 -25.52 6.39
N ALA A 441 1.70 -26.73 6.94
CA ALA A 441 1.54 -27.96 6.17
C ALA A 441 0.05 -28.29 5.88
N ASN A 442 -0.84 -28.17 6.88
CA ASN A 442 -2.24 -28.60 6.73
C ASN A 442 -3.17 -27.60 6.02
N LYS A 443 -2.86 -26.29 6.00
CA LYS A 443 -3.65 -25.30 5.21
C LYS A 443 -3.27 -25.24 3.73
N CYS A 444 -2.23 -25.97 3.31
CA CYS A 444 -1.81 -26.04 1.91
C CYS A 444 -2.57 -27.10 1.08
N ASP A 445 -3.44 -27.91 1.69
CA ASP A 445 -3.92 -29.16 1.06
C ASP A 445 -5.44 -29.31 0.89
N VAL A 446 -6.24 -28.24 0.98
CA VAL A 446 -7.66 -28.32 0.57
C VAL A 446 -8.06 -27.03 -0.16
N ASP A 447 -8.25 -27.17 -1.49
CA ASP A 447 -8.80 -26.18 -2.43
C ASP A 447 -8.01 -24.89 -2.71
N SER A 448 -6.69 -24.99 -2.89
CA SER A 448 -5.96 -23.97 -3.67
C SER A 448 -6.05 -24.28 -5.17
N PRO A 449 -6.72 -23.46 -6.00
CA PRO A 449 -6.52 -23.53 -7.45
C PRO A 449 -5.04 -23.25 -7.74
N THR A 450 -4.52 -23.96 -8.74
CA THR A 450 -3.12 -23.91 -9.20
C THR A 450 -2.57 -22.46 -9.25
N PRO A 451 -1.25 -22.26 -8.99
CA PRO A 451 -0.62 -20.93 -8.97
C PRO A 451 -0.79 -20.16 -10.29
N ASP A 452 -1.04 -20.89 -11.37
CA ASP A 452 -1.35 -20.39 -12.73
C ASP A 452 -2.53 -19.40 -12.79
N VAL A 453 -3.47 -19.41 -11.83
CA VAL A 453 -4.62 -18.48 -11.81
C VAL A 453 -4.36 -17.22 -10.97
N LYS A 454 -3.58 -17.31 -9.88
CA LYS A 454 -3.27 -16.16 -9.01
C LYS A 454 -2.15 -15.29 -9.56
N ASP A 455 -1.19 -15.88 -10.26
CA ASP A 455 -0.13 -15.13 -10.96
C ASP A 455 -0.69 -14.37 -12.16
N LYS A 456 -1.71 -14.89 -12.86
CA LYS A 456 -2.44 -14.16 -13.93
C LYS A 456 -3.19 -12.92 -13.45
N VAL A 457 -3.61 -12.86 -12.17
CA VAL A 457 -4.21 -11.65 -11.59
C VAL A 457 -3.14 -10.59 -11.27
N PHE A 458 -1.92 -11.02 -10.94
CA PHE A 458 -0.77 -10.14 -10.73
C PHE A 458 -0.12 -9.66 -12.03
N GLU A 459 -0.16 -10.45 -13.10
CA GLU A 459 0.30 -10.04 -14.46
C GLU A 459 -0.48 -8.87 -15.04
N ARG A 460 -1.70 -8.61 -14.55
CA ARG A 460 -2.53 -7.47 -14.97
C ARG A 460 -2.29 -6.21 -14.17
N MET A 461 -1.31 -6.17 -13.27
CA MET A 461 -1.03 -5.01 -12.44
C MET A 461 0.12 -4.18 -13.02
N LYS A 462 -0.06 -2.87 -13.19
CA LYS A 462 0.98 -1.97 -13.67
C LYS A 462 1.88 -1.54 -12.52
N PHE A 463 3.17 -1.74 -12.71
CA PHE A 463 4.21 -1.32 -11.78
C PHE A 463 5.11 -0.28 -12.45
N VAL A 464 5.51 0.72 -11.69
CA VAL A 464 6.64 1.59 -12.07
C VAL A 464 7.83 1.15 -11.23
N ASP A 465 8.93 0.85 -11.91
CA ASP A 465 10.19 0.44 -11.29
C ASP A 465 11.08 1.67 -11.14
N LEU A 466 11.17 2.20 -9.91
CA LEU A 466 11.94 3.40 -9.60
C LEU A 466 13.19 3.02 -8.80
N GLU A 467 14.28 3.76 -9.00
CA GLU A 467 15.44 3.68 -8.10
C GLU A 467 15.05 4.17 -6.71
N ASP A 468 15.53 3.51 -5.67
CA ASP A 468 15.29 3.89 -4.28
C ASP A 468 16.17 5.09 -3.90
N ASP A 469 15.70 6.28 -4.25
CA ASP A 469 16.32 7.57 -3.92
C ASP A 469 15.30 8.54 -3.29
N GLU A 470 15.79 9.64 -2.71
CA GLU A 470 14.96 10.61 -1.98
C GLU A 470 13.87 11.25 -2.87
N LEU A 471 14.17 11.55 -4.14
CA LEU A 471 13.21 12.16 -5.06
C LEU A 471 12.17 11.13 -5.55
N ASN A 472 12.60 9.89 -5.77
CA ASN A 472 11.74 8.80 -6.21
C ASN A 472 10.82 8.27 -5.11
N ASN A 473 11.21 8.45 -3.85
CA ASN A 473 10.35 8.18 -2.70
C ASN A 473 9.28 9.28 -2.47
N HIS A 474 9.28 10.34 -3.28
CA HIS A 474 8.19 11.32 -3.27
C HIS A 474 6.86 10.68 -3.67
N GLN A 475 5.82 10.97 -2.90
CA GLN A 475 4.48 10.37 -3.02
C GLN A 475 3.80 10.55 -4.40
N CYS A 476 4.17 11.56 -5.18
CA CYS A 476 3.64 11.77 -6.53
C CYS A 476 4.52 11.20 -7.65
N MET A 477 5.77 10.81 -7.39
CA MET A 477 6.72 10.45 -8.46
C MET A 477 6.20 9.29 -9.31
N ALA A 478 5.73 8.23 -8.64
CA ALA A 478 5.18 7.06 -9.29
C ALA A 478 3.96 7.42 -10.18
N SER A 479 3.03 8.24 -9.66
CA SER A 479 1.85 8.68 -10.41
C SER A 479 2.20 9.51 -11.65
N VAL A 480 3.20 10.40 -11.55
CA VAL A 480 3.68 11.20 -12.70
C VAL A 480 4.35 10.32 -13.75
N CYS A 481 5.25 9.42 -13.34
CA CYS A 481 5.90 8.49 -14.27
C CYS A 481 4.87 7.58 -14.95
N TYR A 482 3.91 7.08 -14.17
CA TYR A 482 2.83 6.24 -14.69
C TYR A 482 1.94 6.98 -15.70
N MET A 483 1.64 8.26 -15.45
CA MET A 483 0.91 9.10 -16.40
C MET A 483 1.63 9.16 -17.75
N PHE A 484 2.95 9.37 -17.79
CA PHE A 484 3.70 9.37 -19.06
C PHE A 484 3.64 8.02 -19.77
N SER A 485 3.87 6.92 -19.05
CA SER A 485 3.72 5.57 -19.61
C SER A 485 2.31 5.33 -20.16
N HIS A 486 1.28 5.75 -19.43
CA HIS A 486 -0.11 5.61 -19.86
C HIS A 486 -0.41 6.45 -21.11
N MET A 487 0.11 7.68 -21.20
CA MET A 487 -0.02 8.53 -22.39
C MET A 487 0.58 7.85 -23.62
N ALA A 488 1.66 7.09 -23.48
CA ALA A 488 2.21 6.29 -24.57
C ALA A 488 1.36 5.05 -24.90
N ASP A 489 0.85 4.35 -23.89
CA ASP A 489 -0.03 3.19 -24.07
C ASP A 489 -1.29 3.54 -24.88
N VAL A 490 -1.89 4.72 -24.65
CA VAL A 490 -3.09 5.18 -25.36
C VAL A 490 -2.79 5.91 -26.67
N GLY A 491 -1.51 6.07 -27.04
CA GLY A 491 -1.09 6.70 -28.29
C GLY A 491 -1.07 8.23 -28.29
N ILE A 492 -1.10 8.89 -27.14
CA ILE A 492 -0.83 10.34 -27.03
C ILE A 492 0.65 10.63 -27.29
N VAL A 493 1.54 9.75 -26.82
CA VAL A 493 2.95 9.76 -27.20
C VAL A 493 3.14 8.78 -28.37
N PRO A 494 3.52 9.28 -29.56
CA PRO A 494 3.72 8.42 -30.73
C PRO A 494 4.95 7.53 -30.55
N LYS A 495 4.92 6.31 -31.09
CA LYS A 495 6.07 5.37 -31.03
C LYS A 495 7.23 5.80 -31.92
N GLU A 496 6.94 6.48 -33.03
CA GLU A 496 7.91 7.03 -33.97
C GLU A 496 7.48 8.45 -34.34
N VAL A 497 8.40 9.41 -34.28
CA VAL A 497 8.15 10.76 -34.79
C VAL A 497 8.47 10.77 -36.28
N LYS A 498 7.47 11.10 -37.11
CA LYS A 498 7.75 11.53 -38.48
C LYS A 498 8.40 12.90 -38.38
N VAL A 499 9.70 12.93 -38.66
CA VAL A 499 10.57 14.09 -38.54
C VAL A 499 10.19 15.14 -39.58
N GLU A 500 9.22 16.00 -39.28
CA GLU A 500 9.02 17.30 -39.93
C GLU A 500 8.31 18.24 -38.95
N ASP A 501 9.03 19.23 -38.40
CA ASP A 501 8.57 20.47 -37.74
C ASP A 501 7.20 20.48 -37.03
N ALA A 502 6.81 19.38 -36.40
CA ALA A 502 5.55 19.30 -35.68
C ALA A 502 5.70 20.09 -34.39
N ALA A 503 4.98 21.20 -34.29
CA ALA A 503 4.92 21.99 -33.06
C ALA A 503 4.64 21.08 -31.86
N ALA A 504 5.38 21.28 -30.76
CA ALA A 504 5.21 20.52 -29.53
C ALA A 504 3.73 20.53 -29.10
N PRO A 505 3.16 19.37 -28.72
CA PRO A 505 1.79 19.33 -28.21
C PRO A 505 1.70 20.16 -26.93
N LYS A 506 0.52 20.77 -26.68
CA LYS A 506 0.31 21.72 -25.56
C LYS A 506 0.78 21.20 -24.20
N TRP A 507 0.55 19.92 -23.91
CA TRP A 507 0.98 19.30 -22.65
C TRP A 507 2.51 19.29 -22.49
N LEU A 508 3.24 19.10 -23.60
CA LEU A 508 4.70 19.12 -23.61
C LEU A 508 5.21 20.56 -23.53
N THR A 509 4.55 21.49 -24.21
CA THR A 509 4.86 22.93 -24.09
C THR A 509 4.73 23.40 -22.65
N ASN A 510 3.73 22.93 -21.89
CA ASN A 510 3.59 23.26 -20.47
C ASN A 510 4.77 22.73 -19.63
N ILE A 511 5.28 21.53 -19.92
CA ILE A 511 6.49 21.00 -19.27
C ILE A 511 7.72 21.84 -19.62
N ILE A 512 7.90 22.20 -20.89
CA ILE A 512 9.04 23.03 -21.34
C ILE A 512 9.00 24.40 -20.67
N ASN A 513 7.82 25.04 -20.62
CA ASN A 513 7.62 26.33 -19.95
C ASN A 513 7.86 26.25 -18.44
N ALA A 514 7.60 25.09 -17.82
CA ALA A 514 7.94 24.85 -16.43
C ALA A 514 9.46 24.72 -16.24
N LEU A 515 10.16 23.96 -17.09
CA LEU A 515 11.62 23.78 -17.00
C LEU A 515 12.41 25.10 -17.11
N VAL A 516 11.98 26.01 -17.97
CA VAL A 516 12.67 27.29 -18.24
C VAL A 516 12.07 28.45 -17.41
N GLY A 517 10.99 28.21 -16.67
CA GLY A 517 10.27 29.25 -15.95
C GLY A 517 10.99 29.75 -14.69
N ASP A 518 11.23 31.05 -14.59
CA ASP A 518 11.86 31.72 -13.43
C ASP A 518 11.10 31.55 -12.10
N TYR A 519 9.85 31.11 -12.15
CA TYR A 519 9.00 30.91 -10.97
C TYR A 519 9.19 29.55 -10.29
N MET A 520 9.91 28.62 -10.91
CA MET A 520 10.10 27.29 -10.35
C MET A 520 11.10 27.30 -9.20
N THR A 521 10.71 26.67 -8.09
CA THR A 521 11.64 26.42 -6.99
C THR A 521 12.63 25.33 -7.40
N LYS A 522 13.84 25.36 -6.82
CA LYS A 522 14.87 24.33 -7.07
C LYS A 522 14.32 22.91 -6.90
N ASN A 523 13.56 22.67 -5.83
CA ASN A 523 13.01 21.35 -5.53
C ASN A 523 11.95 20.90 -6.54
N ALA A 524 11.14 21.83 -7.06
CA ALA A 524 10.14 21.53 -8.09
C ALA A 524 10.82 21.19 -9.42
N LEU A 525 11.89 21.91 -9.75
CA LEU A 525 12.71 21.64 -10.93
C LEU A 525 13.40 20.27 -10.83
N LEU A 526 14.03 19.95 -9.69
CA LEU A 526 14.63 18.64 -9.43
C LEU A 526 13.61 17.50 -9.55
N PHE A 527 12.41 17.69 -8.97
CA PHE A 527 11.33 16.70 -9.04
C PHE A 527 10.86 16.47 -10.48
N LEU A 528 10.60 17.53 -11.24
CA LEU A 528 10.15 17.43 -12.64
C LEU A 528 11.21 16.75 -13.51
N ILE A 529 12.48 17.16 -13.39
CA ILE A 529 13.58 16.56 -14.14
C ILE A 529 13.75 15.09 -13.79
N ARG A 530 13.65 14.70 -12.50
CA ARG A 530 13.71 13.29 -12.11
C ARG A 530 12.58 12.48 -12.76
N ALA A 531 11.36 13.03 -12.83
CA ALA A 531 10.25 12.36 -13.49
C ALA A 531 10.51 12.17 -15.00
N LEU A 532 11.11 13.15 -15.67
CA LEU A 532 11.51 13.05 -17.08
C LEU A 532 12.60 12.00 -17.30
N VAL A 533 13.62 11.97 -16.44
CA VAL A 533 14.70 10.97 -16.47
C VAL A 533 14.14 9.56 -16.25
N ASN A 534 13.27 9.37 -15.27
CA ASN A 534 12.64 8.07 -15.00
C ASN A 534 11.76 7.59 -16.18
N SER A 535 11.22 8.52 -16.96
CA SER A 535 10.34 8.25 -18.11
C SER A 535 11.06 8.48 -19.45
N ALA A 536 12.40 8.45 -19.45
CA ALA A 536 13.22 8.83 -20.61
C ALA A 536 12.93 7.96 -21.84
N GLU A 537 12.74 6.65 -21.64
CA GLU A 537 12.42 5.70 -22.72
C GLU A 537 11.13 6.08 -23.44
N VAL A 538 10.08 6.40 -22.66
CA VAL A 538 8.76 6.77 -23.17
C VAL A 538 8.79 8.12 -23.89
N LEU A 539 9.61 9.06 -23.41
CA LEU A 539 9.69 10.43 -23.93
C LEU A 539 10.69 10.62 -25.07
N THR A 540 11.43 9.57 -25.45
CA THR A 540 12.37 9.56 -26.58
C THR A 540 11.84 10.23 -27.87
N PRO A 541 10.57 10.03 -28.29
CA PRO A 541 10.00 10.70 -29.45
C PRO A 541 10.10 12.24 -29.38
N TYR A 542 9.92 12.81 -28.20
CA TYR A 542 9.93 14.26 -27.97
C TYR A 542 11.28 14.81 -27.48
N SER A 543 12.32 13.99 -27.54
CA SER A 543 13.68 14.36 -27.12
C SER A 543 14.15 15.68 -27.72
N HIS A 544 13.84 15.93 -29.00
CA HIS A 544 14.27 17.13 -29.72
C HIS A 544 13.71 18.45 -29.15
N HIS A 545 12.60 18.38 -28.41
CA HIS A 545 12.03 19.51 -27.68
C HIS A 545 12.50 19.58 -26.22
N LEU A 546 12.90 18.46 -25.62
CA LEU A 546 13.28 18.36 -24.21
C LEU A 546 14.78 18.57 -23.97
N VAL A 547 15.64 18.23 -24.94
CA VAL A 547 17.09 18.41 -24.80
C VAL A 547 17.49 19.89 -24.64
N PRO A 548 17.01 20.84 -25.47
CA PRO A 548 17.38 22.25 -25.31
C PRO A 548 17.11 22.85 -23.90
N PRO A 549 15.88 22.75 -23.33
CA PRO A 549 15.63 23.30 -22.00
C PRO A 549 16.42 22.58 -20.89
N LEU A 550 16.69 21.28 -21.01
CA LEU A 550 17.51 20.57 -20.03
C LEU A 550 18.98 21.03 -20.08
N LEU A 551 19.53 21.29 -21.27
CA LEU A 551 20.87 21.86 -21.43
C LEU A 551 20.95 23.27 -20.84
N GLU A 552 19.92 24.09 -21.02
CA GLU A 552 19.82 25.43 -20.43
C GLU A 552 19.82 25.37 -18.89
N VAL A 553 19.05 24.46 -18.30
CA VAL A 553 19.02 24.24 -16.84
C VAL A 553 20.39 23.83 -16.29
N ILE A 554 21.13 22.98 -17.02
CA ILE A 554 22.50 22.59 -16.64
C ILE A 554 23.47 23.77 -16.79
N ALA A 555 23.42 24.48 -17.92
CA ALA A 555 24.32 25.60 -18.22
C ALA A 555 24.13 26.78 -17.26
N SER A 556 22.89 27.03 -16.82
CA SER A 556 22.54 28.05 -15.83
C SER A 556 22.85 27.65 -14.38
N GLN A 557 23.39 26.44 -14.15
CA GLN A 557 23.74 25.90 -12.83
C GLN A 557 22.57 25.87 -11.83
N GLN A 558 21.31 25.82 -12.31
CA GLN A 558 20.13 25.77 -11.45
C GLN A 558 20.06 24.48 -10.61
N LEU A 559 20.67 23.39 -11.08
CA LEU A 559 20.77 22.13 -10.35
C LEU A 559 21.86 22.17 -9.26
N GLY A 560 22.83 23.07 -9.40
CA GLY A 560 24.05 23.14 -8.61
C GLY A 560 25.29 23.15 -9.52
N SER A 561 26.44 23.51 -8.95
CA SER A 561 27.72 23.57 -9.67
C SER A 561 28.51 22.26 -9.63
N VAL A 562 28.06 21.29 -8.83
CA VAL A 562 28.73 19.99 -8.63
C VAL A 562 28.13 18.96 -9.59
N LEU A 563 29.00 18.19 -10.24
CA LEU A 563 28.60 17.07 -11.09
C LEU A 563 28.32 15.84 -10.20
N ASP A 564 27.17 15.87 -9.54
CA ASP A 564 26.70 14.79 -8.66
C ASP A 564 25.96 13.68 -9.43
N SER A 565 25.57 12.61 -8.74
CA SER A 565 24.87 11.48 -9.35
C SER A 565 23.56 11.86 -10.05
N PHE A 566 22.91 12.96 -9.64
CA PHE A 566 21.68 13.42 -10.27
C PHE A 566 21.98 14.13 -11.59
N VAL A 567 22.93 15.06 -11.59
CA VAL A 567 23.37 15.75 -12.81
C VAL A 567 23.91 14.76 -13.84
N ILE A 568 24.66 13.73 -13.39
CA ILE A 568 25.13 12.64 -14.24
C ILE A 568 23.95 11.94 -14.93
N ASP A 569 22.89 11.57 -14.19
CA ASP A 569 21.72 10.91 -14.78
C ASP A 569 21.08 11.79 -15.87
N VAL A 570 20.94 13.09 -15.63
CA VAL A 570 20.39 14.04 -16.62
C VAL A 570 21.28 14.12 -17.86
N VAL A 571 22.60 14.24 -17.69
CA VAL A 571 23.55 14.28 -18.81
C VAL A 571 23.52 12.98 -19.59
N VAL A 572 23.46 11.83 -18.92
CA VAL A 572 23.33 10.52 -19.59
C VAL A 572 22.03 10.45 -20.39
N THR A 573 20.90 10.89 -19.83
CA THR A 573 19.62 10.95 -20.56
C THR A 573 19.73 11.85 -21.80
N ILE A 574 20.32 13.04 -21.68
CA ILE A 574 20.55 13.93 -22.82
C ILE A 574 21.42 13.26 -23.88
N LEU A 575 22.52 12.61 -23.47
CA LEU A 575 23.43 11.93 -24.40
C LEU A 575 22.73 10.80 -25.14
N VAL A 576 21.96 9.97 -24.44
CA VAL A 576 21.16 8.89 -25.03
C VAL A 576 20.15 9.46 -26.03
N TRP A 577 19.40 10.48 -25.66
CA TRP A 577 18.47 11.17 -26.57
C TRP A 577 19.17 11.81 -27.76
N SER A 578 20.39 12.29 -27.57
CA SER A 578 21.17 12.96 -28.60
C SER A 578 21.89 12.05 -29.59
N SER A 579 22.03 10.76 -29.24
CA SER A 579 22.66 9.76 -30.10
C SER A 579 21.96 9.56 -31.45
N SER A 580 20.69 9.98 -31.53
CA SER A 580 19.86 9.90 -32.74
C SER A 580 19.87 11.19 -33.58
N TYR A 581 20.55 12.26 -33.17
CA TYR A 581 20.63 13.51 -33.93
C TYR A 581 21.83 13.53 -34.87
N GLU A 582 21.68 14.14 -36.04
CA GLU A 582 22.83 14.53 -36.86
C GLU A 582 23.59 15.67 -36.14
N THR A 583 24.92 15.56 -36.08
CA THR A 583 25.77 16.38 -35.20
C THR A 583 25.72 17.88 -35.53
N GLU A 584 25.40 18.23 -36.79
CA GLU A 584 25.21 19.61 -37.23
C GLU A 584 23.92 20.24 -36.68
N GLU A 585 22.85 19.44 -36.52
CA GLU A 585 21.55 19.90 -36.04
C GLU A 585 21.58 20.27 -34.55
N LEU A 586 22.34 19.50 -33.75
CA LEU A 586 22.63 19.80 -32.35
C LEU A 586 23.38 21.12 -32.18
N LEU A 587 24.42 21.35 -32.99
CA LEU A 587 25.22 22.58 -32.93
C LEU A 587 24.43 23.82 -33.34
N GLN A 588 23.57 23.70 -34.35
CA GLN A 588 22.71 24.79 -34.81
C GLN A 588 21.66 25.17 -33.75
N ARG A 589 21.08 24.19 -33.06
CA ARG A 589 20.07 24.40 -32.01
C ARG A 589 20.66 24.93 -30.70
N CYS A 590 21.84 24.46 -30.29
CA CYS A 590 22.57 25.04 -29.16
C CYS A 590 22.94 26.52 -29.40
N ASN A 591 23.18 26.90 -30.65
CA ASN A 591 23.43 28.30 -31.02
C ASN A 591 22.15 29.15 -31.04
N ASN A 592 21.00 28.57 -31.37
CA ASN A 592 19.69 29.25 -31.34
C ASN A 592 19.08 29.36 -29.93
N ALA A 593 19.52 28.54 -28.98
CA ALA A 593 19.11 28.62 -27.57
C ALA A 593 19.87 29.69 -26.75
N LYS A 594 20.82 30.42 -27.36
CA LYS A 594 21.39 31.60 -26.73
C LYS A 594 20.34 32.72 -26.76
N PRO A 595 20.02 33.38 -25.62
CA PRO A 595 19.25 34.60 -25.68
C PRO A 595 20.02 35.61 -26.55
N GLN A 596 19.38 36.08 -27.62
CA GLN A 596 19.88 37.27 -28.29
C GLN A 596 19.85 38.42 -27.28
N PRO A 597 20.92 39.24 -27.22
CA PRO A 597 21.10 40.28 -26.20
C PRO A 597 19.98 41.32 -26.19
#